data_AF-A0A8J6QDU1-F1
#
_entry.id   AF-A0A8J6QDU1-F1
#
_cell.length_a   1.000
_cell.length_b   1.000
_cell.length_c   1.000
_cell.angle_alpha   90.00
_cell.angle_beta   90.00
_cell.angle_gamma   90.00
#
_symmetry.space_group_name_H-M   'P 1'
#
loop_
_entity.id
_entity.type
_entity.pdbx_description
1 polymer ?
#
loop_
_entity_poly.entity_id
_entity_poly.type
_entity_poly.pdbx_seq_one_letter_code
_entity_poly.pdbx_strand_id
1 'polypeptide(L)' 'MTPRKQLSMVLPLELIEAIKQRAAEQGLSITAYVANLVRRDLGHPALPDPLEMAEQLHQLQERVDRLERGGGEAVDLL' A
#
# COMPACT_ATOMS: atom_id res chain seq x y z
N MET A 1 15.26 -14.11 13.00
CA MET A 1 15.47 -12.65 12.87
C MET A 1 16.30 -12.40 11.62
N THR A 2 15.81 -11.59 10.68
CA THR A 2 16.62 -11.14 9.54
C THR A 2 17.65 -10.11 10.01
N PRO A 3 18.94 -10.22 9.63
CA PRO A 3 19.97 -9.28 10.05
C PRO A 3 19.67 -7.87 9.51
N ARG A 4 19.74 -6.87 10.38
CA ARG A 4 19.59 -5.46 10.00
C ARG A 4 20.96 -4.86 9.71
N LYS A 5 21.10 -4.21 8.55
CA LYS A 5 22.31 -3.47 8.17
C LYS A 5 21.96 -1.98 8.04
N GLN A 6 22.79 -1.11 8.60
CA GLN A 6 22.67 0.33 8.41
C GLN A 6 23.35 0.73 7.09
N LEU A 7 22.67 1.55 6.30
CA LEU A 7 23.21 2.15 5.08
C LEU A 7 23.46 3.63 5.35
N SER A 8 24.69 4.09 5.10
CA SER A 8 25.07 5.50 5.21
C SER A 8 25.33 6.03 3.80
N MET A 9 24.73 7.17 3.46
CA MET A 9 24.85 7.79 2.15
C MET A 9 24.88 9.31 2.29
N VAL A 10 25.68 9.98 1.46
CA VAL A 10 25.69 11.43 1.31
C VAL A 10 24.73 11.81 0.17
N LEU A 11 23.77 12.69 0.46
CA LEU A 11 22.75 13.13 -0.49
C LEU A 11 22.82 14.65 -0.68
N PRO A 12 22.48 15.18 -1.88
CA PRO A 12 22.26 16.61 -2.06
C PRO A 12 21.20 17.13 -1.08
N LEU A 13 21.37 18.38 -0.63
CA LEU A 13 20.48 19.00 0.36
C LEU A 13 19.02 19.02 -0.13
N GLU A 14 18.81 19.42 -1.39
CA GLU A 14 17.48 19.49 -1.99
C GLU A 14 16.77 18.13 -1.98
N LEU A 15 17.52 17.05 -2.20
CA LEU A 15 16.95 15.70 -2.20
C LEU A 15 16.54 15.26 -0.79
N ILE A 16 17.36 15.54 0.24
CA ILE A 16 16.98 15.17 1.61
C ILE A 16 15.79 15.98 2.12
N GLU A 17 15.65 17.24 1.70
CA GLU A 17 14.49 18.07 2.00
C GLU A 17 13.22 17.54 1.33
N ALA A 18 13.30 17.20 0.03
CA ALA A 18 12.19 16.59 -0.69
C ALA A 18 11.75 15.26 -0.05
N ILE A 19 12.70 14.41 0.35
CA ILE A 19 12.41 13.15 1.05
C ILE A 19 11.71 13.41 2.38
N LYS A 20 12.21 14.36 3.18
CA LYS A 20 11.61 14.74 4.46
C LYS A 20 10.19 15.24 4.29
N GLN A 21 9.96 16.12 3.31
CA GLN A 21 8.64 16.68 3.02
C GLN A 21 7.66 15.56 2.63
N ARG A 22 8.03 14.70 1.67
CA ARG A 22 7.17 13.60 1.23
C ARG A 22 6.88 12.58 2.32
N ALA A 23 7.87 12.30 3.18
CA ALA A 23 7.67 11.42 4.32
C ALA A 23 6.66 12.03 5.31
N ALA A 24 6.78 13.34 5.60
CA ALA A 24 5.85 14.06 6.47
C ALA A 24 4.42 14.11 5.90
N GLU A 25 4.26 14.38 4.61
CA GLU A 25 2.96 14.36 3.91
C GLU A 25 2.24 13.01 4.03
N GLN A 26 2.99 11.91 4.15
CA GLN A 26 2.45 10.56 4.29
C GLN A 26 2.42 10.07 5.75
N GLY A 27 2.80 10.91 6.72
CA GLY A 27 2.89 10.50 8.12
C GLY A 27 3.94 9.41 8.40
N LEU A 28 4.94 9.28 7.53
CA LEU A 28 5.96 8.23 7.60
C LEU A 28 7.28 8.76 8.16
N SER A 29 8.05 7.88 8.80
CA SER A 29 9.49 8.15 9.00
C SER A 29 10.23 8.11 7.66
N ILE A 30 11.36 8.82 7.56
CA ILE A 30 12.22 8.80 6.36
C ILE A 30 12.55 7.36 5.93
N THR A 31 12.92 6.51 6.90
CA THR A 31 13.25 5.10 6.63
C THR A 31 12.06 4.35 6.05
N ALA A 32 10.85 4.55 6.59
CA ALA A 32 9.64 3.90 6.11
C ALA A 32 9.27 4.39 4.70
N TYR A 33 9.40 5.70 4.45
CA TYR A 33 9.18 6.28 3.13
C TYR A 33 10.14 5.69 2.08
N VAL A 34 11.45 5.67 2.36
CA VAL A 34 12.45 5.11 1.43
C VAL A 34 12.22 3.61 1.21
N ALA A 35 11.92 2.84 2.26
CA ALA A 35 11.62 1.42 2.12
C ALA A 35 10.38 1.18 1.24
N ASN A 36 9.33 1.97 1.43
CA ASN A 36 8.12 1.89 0.61
C ASN A 36 8.37 2.32 -0.84
N LEU A 37 9.19 3.34 -1.05
CA LEU A 37 9.60 3.79 -2.38
C LEU A 37 10.31 2.66 -3.14
N VAL A 38 11.31 2.04 -2.52
CA VAL A 38 12.05 0.91 -3.12
C VAL A 38 11.14 -0.29 -3.38
N ARG A 39 10.23 -0.63 -2.45
CA ARG A 39 9.27 -1.71 -2.67
C ARG A 39 8.37 -1.45 -3.88
N ARG A 40 7.79 -0.25 -3.95
CA ARG A 40 6.92 0.17 -5.06
C ARG A 40 7.66 0.14 -6.39
N ASP A 41 8.89 0.64 -6.42
CA ASP A 41 9.75 0.63 -7.61
C ASP A 41 10.04 -0.80 -8.12
N LEU A 42 10.34 -1.72 -7.19
CA LEU A 42 10.58 -3.12 -7.52
C LEU A 42 9.30 -3.92 -7.84
N GLY A 43 8.13 -3.29 -7.83
CA GLY A 43 6.85 -3.98 -7.99
C GLY A 43 6.55 -4.97 -6.85
N HIS A 44 7.27 -4.87 -5.74
CA HIS A 44 6.89 -5.57 -4.51
C HIS A 44 5.76 -4.75 -3.89
N PRO A 45 4.50 -5.23 -3.90
CA PRO A 45 3.47 -4.57 -3.11
C PRO A 45 4.04 -4.47 -1.70
N ALA A 46 4.02 -3.27 -1.13
CA ALA A 46 4.19 -3.14 0.31
C ALA A 46 3.17 -4.11 0.87
N LEU A 47 3.62 -5.25 1.41
CA LEU A 47 2.73 -6.24 2.00
C LEU A 47 1.80 -5.43 2.88
N PRO A 48 0.51 -5.28 2.51
CA PRO A 48 -0.41 -4.59 3.38
C PRO A 48 -0.33 -5.31 4.71
N ASP A 49 -0.54 -4.57 5.80
CA ASP A 49 -0.76 -5.24 7.06
C ASP A 49 -1.78 -6.36 6.80
N PRO A 50 -1.49 -7.63 7.14
CA PRO A 50 -2.41 -8.74 6.89
C PRO A 50 -3.85 -8.43 7.33
N LEU A 51 -4.00 -7.57 8.34
CA LEU A 51 -5.29 -7.03 8.77
C LEU A 51 -5.96 -6.15 7.70
N GLU A 52 -5.23 -5.18 7.15
CA GLU A 52 -5.72 -4.23 6.14
C GLU A 52 -6.10 -4.95 4.84
N MET A 53 -5.33 -5.98 4.44
CA MET A 53 -5.67 -6.83 3.30
C MET A 53 -6.96 -7.62 3.54
N ALA A 54 -7.12 -8.17 4.75
CA ALA A 54 -8.32 -8.93 5.10
C ALA A 54 -9.57 -8.04 5.07
N GLU A 55 -9.47 -6.80 5.55
CA GLU A 55 -10.56 -5.82 5.47
C GLU A 55 -10.91 -5.45 4.03
N GLN A 56 -9.89 -5.20 3.18
CA GLN A 56 -10.11 -4.88 1.77
C GLN A 56 -10.77 -6.05 1.01
N LEU A 57 -10.32 -7.28 1.27
CA LEU A 57 -10.94 -8.49 0.70
C LEU A 57 -12.37 -8.67 1.18
N HIS A 58 -12.65 -8.44 2.47
CA HIS A 58 -14.00 -8.53 3.01
C HIS A 58 -14.95 -7.53 2.34
N GLN A 59 -14.53 -6.26 2.20
CA GLN A 59 -15.32 -5.24 1.51
C GLN A 59 -15.55 -5.58 0.03
N LEU A 60 -14.56 -6.17 -0.65
CA LEU A 60 -14.71 -6.61 -2.03
C LEU A 60 -15.71 -7.76 -2.14
N GLN A 61 -15.65 -8.73 -1.22
CA GLN A 61 -16.58 -9.85 -1.13
C GLN A 61 -18.01 -9.36 -0.95
N GLU A 62 -18.25 -8.44 -0.01
CA GLU A 62 -19.60 -7.87 0.22
C GLU A 62 -20.15 -7.09 -1.00
N ARG A 63 -19.27 -6.50 -1.80
CA ARG A 63 -19.67 -5.81 -3.03
C ARG A 63 -20.04 -6.81 -4.13
N VAL A 64 -19.26 -7.88 -4.29
CA VAL A 64 -19.56 -8.95 -5.24
C VAL A 64 -20.86 -9.63 -4.86
N ASP A 65 -21.05 -10.02 -3.61
CA ASP A 65 -22.27 -10.70 -3.17
C ASP A 65 -23.53 -9.84 -3.37
N ARG A 66 -23.41 -8.51 -3.22
CA ARG A 66 -24.51 -7.57 -3.50
C ARG A 66 -24.81 -7.47 -4.99
N LEU A 67 -23.77 -7.46 -5.83
CA LEU A 67 -23.92 -7.41 -7.28
C LEU A 67 -24.49 -8.72 -7.84
N GLU A 68 -24.10 -9.87 -7.28
CA GLU A 68 -24.66 -11.17 -7.65
C GLU A 68 -26.13 -11.30 -7.22
N ARG A 69 -26.47 -10.83 -6.02
CA ARG A 69 -27.87 -10.81 -5.55
C ARG A 69 -28.75 -9.82 -6.31
N GLY A 70 -28.23 -8.65 -6.67
CA GLY A 70 -28.97 -7.65 -7.46
C GLY A 70 -28.98 -7.91 -8.98
N GLY A 71 -28.00 -8.66 -9.49
CA GLY A 71 -27.91 -9.06 -10.90
C GLY A 71 -28.72 -10.30 -11.24
N GLY A 72 -29.06 -11.14 -10.26
CA GLY A 72 -29.91 -12.32 -10.45
C GLY A 72 -31.36 -11.98 -10.83
N GLU A 73 -31.93 -10.90 -10.31
CA GLU A 73 -33.32 -10.51 -10.63
C GLU A 73 -33.48 -9.91 -12.04
N ALA A 74 -32.39 -9.46 -12.67
CA ALA A 74 -32.44 -8.86 -14.01
C ALA A 74 -32.29 -9.88 -15.16
N VAL A 75 -31.86 -11.11 -14.87
CA VAL A 75 -31.58 -12.13 -15.90
C VAL A 75 -32.72 -13.15 -16.07
N ASP A 76 -33.63 -13.29 -15.09
CA ASP A 76 -34.77 -14.22 -15.14
C ASP A 76 -36.05 -13.62 -15.79
N LEU A 77 -35.97 -12.44 -16.42
CA LEU A 77 -37.11 -11.75 -17.04
C LEU A 77 -37.00 -11.53 -18.57
N LEU A 78 -36.14 -12.29 -19.26
CA LEU A 78 -36.07 -12.32 -20.73
C LEU A 78 -36.24 -13.75 -21.26
#